data_AF-A0A950QVD3-F1
#
_entry.id   AF-A0A950QVD3-F1
#
_cell.length_a   1.000
_cell.length_b   1.000
_cell.length_c   1.000
_cell.angle_alpha   90.00
_cell.angle_beta   90.00
_cell.angle_gamma   90.00
#
_symmetry.space_group_name_H-M   'P 1'
#
loop_
_entity.id
_entity.type
_entity.pdbx_description
1 polymer ?
#
loop_
_entity_poly.entity_id
_entity_poly.type
_entity_poly.pdbx_seq_one_letter_code
_entity_poly.pdbx_strand_id
1 'polypeptide(L)' 'KLQAETREKGLTIVATRLYLKHGKIKVEIAVAKGKKFHDKREAAKSKEMQAEAKAALARRARQ' A
#
# COMPACT_ATOMS: atom_id res chain seq x y z
N LYS A 1 -7.07 8.36 -21.60
CA LYS A 1 -7.38 7.19 -20.74
C LYS A 1 -7.26 7.54 -19.26
N LEU A 2 -6.12 8.02 -18.76
CA LEU A 2 -5.94 8.40 -17.34
C LEU A 2 -6.94 9.44 -16.81
N GLN A 3 -7.32 10.45 -17.59
CA GLN A 3 -8.30 11.47 -17.16
C GLN A 3 -9.72 10.92 -16.92
N ALA A 4 -10.08 9.79 -17.54
CA ALA A 4 -11.40 9.19 -17.36
C ALA A 4 -11.48 8.44 -16.03
N GLU A 5 -10.42 7.73 -15.64
CA GLU A 5 -10.34 6.99 -14.38
C GLU A 5 -10.20 7.90 -13.16
N THR A 6 -9.51 9.06 -13.26
CA THR A 6 -9.43 10.01 -12.13
C THR A 6 -10.77 10.70 -11.83
N ARG A 7 -11.71 10.68 -12.78
CA ARG A 7 -13.03 11.30 -12.64
C ARG A 7 -14.02 10.42 -11.87
N GLU A 8 -13.70 9.14 -11.70
CA GLU A 8 -14.43 8.25 -10.81
C GLU A 8 -14.09 8.58 -9.35
N LYS A 9 -15.13 8.93 -8.59
CA LYS A 9 -15.03 9.34 -7.18
C LYS A 9 -14.27 8.30 -6.35
N GLY A 10 -13.07 8.66 -5.90
CA GLY A 10 -12.28 7.89 -4.92
C GLY A 10 -10.97 7.29 -5.45
N LEU A 11 -10.65 7.49 -6.74
CA LEU A 11 -9.35 7.16 -7.31
C LEU A 11 -8.42 8.38 -7.26
N THR A 12 -7.19 8.18 -6.77
CA THR A 12 -6.16 9.21 -6.60
C THR A 12 -4.91 8.79 -7.34
N ILE A 13 -4.27 9.76 -8.00
CA ILE A 13 -3.01 9.55 -8.70
C ILE A 13 -1.87 9.55 -7.67
N VAL A 14 -1.04 8.50 -7.67
CA VAL A 14 0.10 8.38 -6.77
C VAL A 14 1.36 8.10 -7.59
N ALA A 15 2.43 8.83 -7.28
CA ALA A 15 3.75 8.53 -7.83
C ALA A 15 4.35 7.34 -7.07
N THR A 16 4.60 6.24 -7.79
CA THR A 16 5.13 5.02 -7.19
C THR A 16 6.65 5.05 -7.15
N ARG A 17 7.29 5.56 -8.22
CA ARG A 17 8.75 5.59 -8.35
C ARG A 17 9.21 6.79 -9.18
N LEU A 18 10.33 7.35 -8.76
CA LEU A 18 11.08 8.37 -9.47
C LEU A 18 12.42 7.77 -9.88
N TYR A 19 12.78 7.82 -11.16
CA TYR A 19 14.04 7.27 -11.64
C TYR A 19 14.65 8.13 -12.75
N LEU A 20 15.97 8.20 -12.77
CA LEU A 20 16.71 8.92 -13.79
C LEU A 20 16.89 8.00 -15.01
N LYS A 21 16.50 8.48 -16.19
CA LYS A 21 16.75 7.79 -17.46
C LYS A 21 17.15 8.81 -18.52
N HIS A 22 18.36 8.65 -19.07
CA HIS A 22 18.97 9.54 -20.07
C HIS A 22 18.98 11.02 -19.65
N GLY A 23 19.45 11.30 -18.42
CA GLY A 23 19.54 12.67 -17.90
C GLY A 23 18.19 13.34 -17.56
N LYS A 24 17.07 12.62 -17.69
CA LYS A 24 15.74 13.11 -17.33
C LYS A 24 15.16 12.29 -16.17
N ILE A 25 14.51 12.97 -15.23
CA ILE A 25 13.74 12.31 -14.17
C ILE A 25 12.43 11.82 -14.78
N LYS A 26 12.20 10.52 -14.69
CA LYS A 26 10.95 9.85 -15.04
C LYS A 26 10.18 9.52 -13.78
N VAL A 27 8.87 9.73 -13.85
CA VAL A 27 7.94 9.38 -12.78
C VAL A 27 7.05 8.26 -13.27
N GLU A 28 7.01 7.18 -12.52
CA GLU A 28 6.02 6.11 -12.70
C GLU A 28 4.79 6.45 -11.85
N ILE A 29 3.65 6.49 -12.51
CA ILE A 29 2.39 6.96 -11.93
C ILE A 29 1.39 5.81 -11.94
N ALA A 30 0.75 5.57 -10.81
CA ALA A 30 -0.33 4.61 -10.66
C ALA A 30 -1.62 5.28 -10.18
N VAL A 31 -2.77 4.67 -10.51
CA VAL A 31 -4.07 5.07 -9.98
C VAL A 31 -4.36 4.19 -8.77
N ALA A 32 -4.55 4.79 -7.60
CA ALA A 32 -4.81 4.08 -6.35
C ALA A 32 -6.12 4.58 -5.72
N LYS A 33 -6.91 3.67 -5.13
CA LYS A 33 -8.09 4.03 -4.36
C LYS A 33 -7.68 4.39 -2.93
N GLY A 34 -8.05 5.59 -2.47
CA GLY A 34 -7.81 5.99 -1.08
C GLY A 34 -8.50 5.01 -0.11
N LYS A 35 -7.75 4.45 0.84
CA LYS A 35 -8.29 3.49 1.81
C LYS A 35 -9.20 4.22 2.80
N LYS A 36 -10.46 3.77 2.97
CA LYS A 36 -11.41 4.38 3.91
C LYS A 36 -10.88 4.23 5.34
N PHE A 37 -11.11 5.23 6.21
CA PHE A 37 -10.63 5.22 7.60
C PHE A 37 -11.13 3.99 8.40
N HIS A 38 -12.28 3.43 8.03
CA HIS A 38 -12.83 2.23 8.62
C HIS A 38 -11.93 0.99 8.39
N ASP A 39 -11.37 0.83 7.19
CA ASP A 39 -10.49 -0.30 6.83
C ASP A 39 -9.10 -0.22 7.48
N LYS A 40 -8.75 0.91 8.12
CA LYS A 40 -7.49 1.04 8.86
C LYS A 40 -7.54 0.26 10.18
N ARG A 41 -8.70 0.22 10.86
CA ARG A 41 -8.85 -0.48 12.14
C ARG A 41 -8.75 -2.00 11.96
N GLU A 42 -9.45 -2.55 10.97
CA GLU A 42 -9.38 -3.99 10.67
C GLU A 42 -8.00 -4.40 10.16
N ALA A 43 -7.38 -3.59 9.29
CA ALA A 43 -6.04 -3.89 8.81
C ALA A 43 -4.97 -3.78 9.91
N ALA A 44 -5.10 -2.83 10.84
CA ALA A 44 -4.21 -2.73 12.00
C ALA A 44 -4.34 -3.96 12.89
N LYS A 45 -5.58 -4.36 13.24
CA LYS A 45 -5.84 -5.58 14.01
C LYS A 45 -5.29 -6.82 13.33
N SER A 46 -5.56 -7.00 12.03
CA SER A 46 -5.06 -8.15 11.28
C SER A 46 -3.53 -8.20 11.24
N LYS A 47 -2.87 -7.05 11.07
CA LYS A 47 -1.40 -6.96 11.09
C LYS A 47 -0.81 -7.28 12.46
N GLU A 48 -1.45 -6.82 13.53
CA GLU A 48 -1.05 -7.09 14.91
C GLU A 48 -1.24 -8.57 15.26
N MET A 49 -2.40 -9.16 14.94
CA MET A 49 -2.67 -10.59 15.11
C MET A 49 -1.67 -11.46 14.34
N GLN A 50 -1.32 -11.08 13.10
CA GLN A 50 -0.31 -11.80 12.33
C GLN A 50 1.09 -11.69 12.96
N ALA A 51 1.45 -10.53 13.51
CA ALA A 51 2.73 -10.33 14.18
C ALA A 51 2.82 -11.17 15.47
N GLU A 52 1.75 -11.20 16.27
CA GLU A 52 1.67 -11.99 17.49
C GLU A 52 1.68 -13.50 17.20
N ALA A 53 0.92 -13.96 16.20
CA ALA A 53 0.94 -15.36 15.76
C ALA A 53 2.36 -15.79 15.32
N LYS A 54 3.06 -14.94 14.55
CA LYS A 54 4.45 -15.20 14.16
C LYS A 54 5.38 -15.26 15.36
N ALA A 55 5.22 -14.35 16.33
CA ALA A 55 6.04 -14.33 17.54
C ALA A 55 5.80 -15.59 18.40
N ALA A 56 4.56 -16.03 18.56
CA ALA A 56 4.19 -17.24 19.28
C ALA A 56 4.78 -18.50 18.64
N LEU A 57 4.67 -18.63 17.31
CA LEU A 57 5.29 -19.72 16.56
C LEU A 57 6.81 -19.73 16.71
N ALA A 58 7.46 -18.57 16.62
CA ALA A 58 8.90 -18.44 16.79
C ALA A 58 9.37 -18.77 18.22
N ARG A 59 8.54 -18.49 19.24
CA ARG A 59 8.82 -18.85 20.64
C ARG A 59 8.73 -20.36 20.85
N ARG A 60 7.76 -21.00 20.22
CA ARG A 60 7.53 -22.45 20.27
C ARG A 60 8.60 -23.27 19.55
N ALA A 61 9.24 -22.69 18.53
CA ALA A 61 10.35 -23.30 17.81
C ALA A 61 11.71 -23.21 18.55
N ARG A 62 11.78 -22.47 19.66
CA ARG A 62 13.00 -22.35 20.49
C ARG A 62 12.96 -23.17 21.78
N GLN A 63 11.81 -23.76 22.12
CA GLN A 63 11.68 -24.78 23.16
C GLN A 63 11.88 -26.15 22.53
#